data_AF-A0A2V8KUK7-F1
#
_entry.id   AF-A0A2V8KUK7-F1
#
_cell.length_a   1.000
_cell.length_b   1.000
_cell.length_c   1.000
_cell.angle_alpha   90.00
_cell.angle_beta   90.00
_cell.angle_gamma   90.00
#
_symmetry.space_group_name_H-M   'P 1'
#
loop_
_entity.id
_entity.type
_entity.pdbx_description
1 polymer ?
#
loop_
_entity_poly.entity_id
_entity_poly.type
_entity_poly.pdbx_seq_one_letter_code
_entity_poly.pdbx_strand_id
1 'polypeptide(L)'
;MSLNEVAVAETAEVTPGRFLPSLLMMFVGSGCSALIYEIVWFQLLELVIGSSTVSLGILLGTFMGGMCLGSLLFPRLISRTYHPLRVYALLELTIGVIGLA
;
A
#
# COMPACT_ATOMS: atom_id res chain seq x y z
N MET A 1 1.04 -26.96 36.31
CA MET A 1 2.29 -26.93 35.52
C MET A 1 1.98 -27.51 34.14
N SER A 2 1.18 -26.82 33.32
CA SER A 2 0.75 -27.34 31.99
C SER A 2 0.08 -26.30 31.07
N LEU A 3 -0.53 -25.21 31.56
CA LEU A 3 -1.25 -24.27 30.64
C LEU A 3 -0.47 -23.02 30.21
N ASN A 4 0.59 -22.64 30.92
CA ASN A 4 1.38 -21.45 30.57
C ASN A 4 2.41 -21.73 29.46
N GLU A 5 2.87 -22.98 29.36
CA GLU A 5 3.87 -23.43 28.39
C GLU A 5 3.27 -23.68 26.98
N VAL A 6 2.00 -24.08 26.88
CA VAL A 6 1.31 -24.25 25.59
C VAL A 6 0.96 -22.90 24.94
N ALA A 7 0.57 -21.90 25.74
CA ALA A 7 0.29 -20.54 25.24
C ALA A 7 1.54 -19.79 24.77
N VAL A 8 2.70 -20.09 25.37
CA VAL A 8 4.00 -19.50 24.97
C VAL A 8 4.52 -20.15 23.68
N ALA A 9 4.22 -21.42 23.43
CA ALA A 9 4.67 -22.13 22.22
C ALA A 9 3.91 -21.71 20.95
N GLU A 10 2.62 -21.36 21.05
CA GLU A 10 1.79 -21.00 19.88
C GLU A 10 2.11 -19.61 19.30
N THR A 11 2.78 -18.75 20.06
CA THR A 11 3.11 -17.37 19.64
C THR A 11 4.54 -17.20 19.09
N ALA A 12 5.37 -18.25 19.11
CA ALA A 12 6.83 -18.13 18.99
C ALA A 12 7.46 -18.69 17.70
N GLU A 13 6.70 -18.95 16.62
CA GLU A 13 7.27 -19.50 15.37
C GLU A 13 6.94 -18.66 14.12
N VAL A 14 7.10 -17.34 14.20
CA VAL A 14 7.41 -16.54 13.00
C VAL A 14 8.88 -16.18 13.06
N THR A 15 9.75 -17.06 12.57
CA THR A 15 11.20 -16.82 12.45
C THR A 15 11.45 -15.59 11.59
N PRO A 16 11.82 -14.43 12.14
CA PRO A 16 11.97 -13.18 11.39
C PRO A 16 13.39 -13.09 10.79
N GLY A 17 13.83 -14.13 10.07
CA GLY A 17 15.27 -14.34 9.80
C GLY A 17 15.72 -14.40 8.34
N ARG A 18 14.84 -14.67 7.36
CA ARG A 18 15.27 -14.85 5.94
C ARG A 18 14.30 -14.34 4.88
N PHE A 19 13.04 -14.10 5.22
CA PHE A 19 12.04 -13.62 4.26
C PHE A 19 12.10 -12.10 4.01
N LEU A 20 12.66 -11.33 4.94
CA LEU A 20 12.88 -9.88 4.81
C LEU A 20 13.55 -9.45 3.49
N PRO A 21 14.70 -10.04 3.07
CA PRO A 21 15.33 -9.67 1.81
C PRO A 21 14.49 -10.06 0.58
N SER A 22 13.78 -11.18 0.63
CA SER A 22 12.89 -11.60 -0.48
C SER A 22 11.68 -10.67 -0.62
N LEU A 23 11.12 -10.23 0.50
CA LEU A 23 9.99 -9.30 0.56
C LEU A 23 10.42 -7.89 0.11
N LEU A 24 11.64 -7.46 0.47
CA LEU A 24 12.25 -6.24 -0.05
C LEU A 24 12.47 -6.31 -1.57
N MET A 25 12.94 -7.44 -2.10
CA MET A 25 13.09 -7.62 -3.56
C MET A 25 11.74 -7.55 -4.29
N MET A 26 10.68 -8.18 -3.77
CA MET A 26 9.33 -8.02 -4.34
C MET A 26 8.82 -6.59 -4.23
N PHE A 27 9.08 -5.92 -3.09
CA PHE A 27 8.67 -4.54 -2.88
C PHE A 27 9.38 -3.58 -3.84
N VAL A 28 10.69 -3.75 -4.03
CA VAL A 28 11.49 -3.00 -5.00
C VAL A 28 10.99 -3.28 -6.42
N GLY A 29 10.74 -4.55 -6.77
CA GLY A 29 10.17 -4.94 -8.06
C GLY A 29 8.82 -4.26 -8.33
N SER A 30 7.93 -4.25 -7.34
CA SER A 30 6.63 -3.56 -7.39
C SER A 30 6.80 -2.05 -7.56
N GLY A 31 7.75 -1.44 -6.87
CA GLY A 31 8.07 -0.01 -7.01
C GLY A 31 8.60 0.33 -8.40
N CYS A 32 9.50 -0.50 -8.94
CA CYS A 32 10.01 -0.35 -10.30
C CYS A 32 8.88 -0.43 -11.34
N SER A 33 7.97 -1.39 -11.21
CA SER A 33 6.80 -1.50 -12.09
C SER A 33 5.90 -0.25 -12.01
N ALA A 34 5.68 0.28 -10.80
CA ALA A 34 4.92 1.51 -10.61
C ALA A 34 5.57 2.71 -11.31
N LEU A 35 6.90 2.88 -11.20
CA LEU A 35 7.63 3.95 -11.88
C LEU A 35 7.57 3.82 -13.40
N ILE A 36 7.70 2.61 -13.94
CA ILE A 36 7.54 2.38 -15.39
C ILE A 36 6.13 2.77 -15.83
N TYR A 37 5.11 2.37 -15.06
CA TYR A 37 3.72 2.74 -15.35
C TYR A 37 3.53 4.26 -15.33
N GLU A 38 4.12 4.95 -14.35
CA GLU A 38 4.14 6.41 -14.26
C GLU A 38 4.72 7.05 -15.52
N ILE A 39 5.83 6.54 -16.04
CA ILE A 39 6.50 7.09 -17.23
C ILE A 39 5.66 6.86 -18.49
N VAL A 40 5.04 5.69 -18.63
CA VAL A 40 4.13 5.40 -19.75
C VAL A 40 2.93 6.34 -19.70
N TRP A 41 2.31 6.47 -18.53
CA TRP A 41 1.20 7.39 -18.34
C TRP A 41 1.59 8.84 -18.56
N PHE A 42 2.77 9.26 -18.10
CA PHE A 42 3.32 10.59 -18.33
C PHE A 42 3.45 10.91 -19.81
N GLN A 43 4.02 10.00 -20.62
CA GLN A 43 4.12 10.22 -22.06
C GLN A 43 2.75 10.27 -22.74
N LEU A 44 1.78 9.48 -22.29
CA LEU A 44 0.39 9.59 -22.79
C LEU A 44 -0.24 10.93 -22.42
N LEU A 45 -0.08 11.39 -21.17
CA LEU A 45 -0.59 12.67 -20.70
C LEU A 45 0.06 13.84 -21.44
N GLU A 46 1.37 13.77 -21.67
CA GLU A 46 2.11 14.78 -22.42
C GLU A 46 1.64 14.83 -23.87
N LEU A 47 1.30 13.70 -24.50
CA LEU A 47 0.72 13.67 -25.84
C LEU A 47 -0.69 14.30 -25.89
N VAL A 48 -1.50 14.12 -24.85
CA VAL A 48 -2.88 14.65 -24.78
C VAL A 48 -2.89 16.14 -24.42
N ILE A 49 -2.03 16.56 -23.49
CA ILE A 49 -2.01 17.91 -22.92
C ILE A 49 -1.03 18.82 -23.69
N GLY A 50 0.01 18.25 -24.30
CA GLY A 50 1.06 18.96 -25.03
C GLY A 50 2.07 19.71 -24.13
N SER A 51 1.97 19.56 -22.80
CA SER A 51 2.81 20.27 -21.83
C SER A 51 3.43 19.33 -20.79
N SER A 52 4.76 19.30 -20.75
CA SER A 52 5.55 18.46 -19.83
C SER A 52 5.37 18.85 -18.37
N THR A 53 5.27 20.15 -18.06
CA THR A 53 5.16 20.62 -16.66
C THR A 53 3.83 20.24 -16.04
N VAL A 54 2.72 20.37 -16.79
CA VAL A 54 1.38 20.03 -16.30
C VAL A 54 1.26 18.52 -16.10
N SER A 55 1.73 17.72 -17.07
CA SER A 55 1.70 16.26 -17.00
C SER A 55 2.48 15.75 -15.79
N LEU A 56 3.67 16.30 -15.52
CA LEU A 56 4.49 15.93 -14.37
C LEU A 56 3.81 16.33 -13.06
N GLY A 57 3.15 17.50 -13.01
CA GLY A 57 2.36 17.93 -11.85
C GLY A 57 1.19 17.01 -11.53
N ILE A 58 0.45 16.56 -12.55
CA ILE A 58 -0.67 15.60 -12.38
C ILE A 58 -0.14 14.23 -11.93
N LEU A 59 0.96 13.79 -12.52
CA LEU A 59 1.61 12.52 -12.19
C LEU A 59 2.05 12.50 -10.73
N LEU A 60 2.84 13.50 -10.32
CA LEU A 60 3.28 13.66 -8.94
C LEU A 60 2.11 13.86 -7.98
N GLY A 61 1.10 14.65 -8.35
CA GLY A 61 -0.09 14.87 -7.54
C GLY A 61 -0.86 13.58 -7.27
N THR A 62 -1.00 12.73 -8.30
CA THR A 62 -1.67 11.42 -8.17
C THR A 62 -0.82 10.45 -7.36
N PHE A 63 0.50 10.40 -7.59
CA PHE A 63 1.42 9.51 -6.88
C PHE A 63 1.55 9.89 -5.40
N MET A 64 1.86 11.16 -5.11
CA MET A 64 1.93 11.68 -3.73
C MET A 64 0.58 11.65 -3.03
N GLY A 65 -0.51 11.95 -3.75
CA GLY A 65 -1.87 11.85 -3.23
C GLY A 65 -2.23 10.43 -2.83
N GLY A 66 -1.95 9.45 -3.69
CA GLY A 66 -2.16 8.03 -3.42
C GLY A 66 -1.32 7.52 -2.25
N MET A 67 -0.04 7.92 -2.15
CA MET A 67 0.82 7.55 -1.02
C MET A 67 0.36 8.19 0.30
N CYS A 68 -0.05 9.46 0.27
CA CYS A 68 -0.58 10.17 1.44
C CYS A 68 -1.86 9.50 1.95
N LEU A 69 -2.79 9.19 1.05
CA LEU A 69 -4.01 8.45 1.36
C LEU A 69 -3.69 7.06 1.91
N GLY A 70 -2.79 6.31 1.27
CA GLY A 70 -2.36 4.99 1.71
C GLY A 70 -1.73 5.02 3.11
N SER A 71 -0.82 5.97 3.35
CA SER A 71 -0.12 6.14 4.64
C SER A 71 -1.01 6.70 5.75
N LEU A 72 -2.12 7.38 5.44
CA LEU A 72 -3.12 7.78 6.43
C LEU A 72 -4.10 6.64 6.78
N LEU A 73 -4.38 5.77 5.81
CA LEU A 73 -5.26 4.60 5.97
C LEU A 73 -4.56 3.46 6.73
N PHE A 74 -3.30 3.16 6.42
CA PHE A 74 -2.56 2.02 6.97
C PHE A 74 -2.38 2.03 8.51
N PRO A 75 -1.95 3.14 9.15
CA PRO A 75 -1.79 3.21 10.61
C PRO A 75 -3.14 3.21 11.34
N ARG A 76 -4.23 3.64 10.68
CA ARG A 76 -5.58 3.53 11.24
C ARG A 76 -6.12 2.09 11.17
N LEU A 77 -5.68 1.31 10.18
CA LEU A 77 -5.97 -0.13 10.06
C LEU A 77 -5.22 -0.97 11.10
N ILE A 78 -3.98 -0.57 11.42
CA ILE A 78 -3.06 -1.28 12.31
C ILE A 78 -3.12 -0.76 13.77
N SER A 79 -4.25 -0.17 14.19
CA SER A 79 -4.42 0.16 15.60
C SER A 79 -4.72 -1.12 16.39
N ARG A 80 -3.77 -1.47 17.27
CA ARG A 80 -3.55 -2.75 17.98
C ARG A 80 -4.70 -3.23 18.91
N THR A 81 -5.90 -2.67 18.81
CA THR A 81 -7.02 -2.93 19.75
C THR A 81 -8.44 -2.89 19.12
N TYR A 82 -8.64 -2.67 17.81
CA TYR A 82 -9.99 -2.42 17.28
C TYR A 82 -10.55 -3.49 16.31
N HIS A 83 -11.82 -3.82 16.57
CA HIS A 83 -12.72 -4.76 15.90
C HIS A 83 -12.51 -4.90 14.37
N PRO A 84 -12.48 -6.14 13.82
CA PRO A 84 -12.26 -6.44 12.39
C PRO A 84 -13.23 -5.72 11.42
N LEU A 85 -14.37 -5.23 11.91
CA LEU A 85 -15.36 -4.45 11.14
C LEU A 85 -14.81 -3.12 10.61
N ARG A 86 -13.88 -2.47 11.31
CA ARG A 86 -13.38 -1.15 10.90
C ARG A 86 -12.42 -1.22 9.72
N VAL A 87 -11.69 -2.33 9.63
CA VAL A 87 -10.84 -2.67 8.49
C VAL A 87 -11.70 -2.93 7.26
N TYR A 88 -12.80 -3.67 7.45
CA TYR A 88 -13.78 -3.95 6.40
C TYR A 88 -14.47 -2.67 5.90
N ALA A 89 -14.91 -1.79 6.81
CA ALA A 89 -15.56 -0.53 6.45
C ALA A 89 -14.65 0.41 5.66
N LEU A 90 -13.35 0.42 5.94
CA LEU A 90 -12.38 1.21 5.19
C LEU A 90 -12.14 0.63 3.79
N LEU A 91 -12.07 -0.70 3.69
CA LEU A 91 -11.99 -1.44 2.42
C LEU A 91 -13.21 -1.12 1.55
N GLU A 92 -14.42 -1.18 2.13
CA GLU A 92 -15.66 -0.75 1.49
C GLU A 92 -15.63 0.71 1.06
N LEU A 93 -15.06 1.62 1.87
CA LEU A 93 -14.95 3.03 1.51
C LEU A 93 -14.03 3.22 0.30
N THR A 94 -12.89 2.54 0.26
CA THR A 94 -12.00 2.59 -0.91
C THR A 94 -12.64 1.96 -2.14
N ILE A 95 -13.34 0.84 -1.99
CA ILE A 95 -14.06 0.19 -3.10
C ILE A 95 -15.20 1.08 -3.59
N GLY A 96 -15.94 1.71 -2.67
CA GLY A 96 -17.05 2.61 -2.98
C GLY A 96 -16.59 3.87 -3.70
N VAL A 97 -15.45 4.45 -3.29
CA VAL A 97 -14.86 5.61 -3.98
C VAL A 97 -14.31 5.22 -5.36
N ILE A 98 -13.67 4.05 -5.49
CA ILE A 98 -13.17 3.56 -6.79
C ILE A 98 -14.33 3.20 -7.72
N GLY A 99 -15.42 2.60 -7.23
CA GLY A 99 -16.58 2.23 -8.04
C GLY A 99 -17.48 3.42 -8.43
N LEU A 100 -17.30 4.58 -7.81
CA LEU A 100 -18.00 5.83 -8.15
C LEU A 100 -17.27 6.67 -9.22
N ALA A 101 -16.01 6.34 -9.52
CA ALA A 101 -15.18 7.01 -10.54
C ALA A 101 -15.27 6.26 -11.88
#